data_AF-A0A519Y5H7-F1
#
_entry.id   AF-A0A519Y5H7-F1
#
_cell.length_a   1.000
_cell.length_b   1.000
_cell.length_c   1.000
_cell.angle_alpha   90.00
_cell.angle_beta   90.00
_cell.angle_gamma   90.00
#
_symmetry.space_group_name_H-M   'P 1'
#
loop_
_entity.id
_entity.type
_entity.pdbx_description
1 polymer ?
#
loop_
_entity_poly.entity_id
_entity_poly.type
_entity_poly.pdbx_seq_one_letter_code
_entity_poly.pdbx_strand_id
1 'polypeptide(L)'
;QTIASVPDGIPVILDGKFGDIANTAMHYAQFAYDVLGADAVTVNPYMGADAVVPFARPGKFVFALAKTSNQSAIQDAVLQTGEPVSDFTAKMLADLDATHRNIGLVAGATDAAALGRLRQLCPTQWFLVPGIGAQGGDLAAVLAAGLFADGGGLLINASRSIWQAQDAGVAARELMNEINEHRPVTS
;
A
#
# COMPACT_ATOMS: atom_id res chain seq x y z
N GLN A 1 -9.36 14.83 -15.18
CA GLN A 1 -10.57 15.48 -14.65
C GLN A 1 -10.84 15.05 -13.21
N THR A 2 -10.83 13.75 -12.87
CA THR A 2 -11.08 13.29 -11.49
C THR A 2 -10.07 13.80 -10.46
N ILE A 3 -8.76 13.71 -10.72
CA ILE A 3 -7.74 14.19 -9.76
C ILE A 3 -7.91 15.69 -9.49
N ALA A 4 -8.15 16.48 -10.54
CA ALA A 4 -8.40 17.92 -10.42
C ALA A 4 -9.69 18.29 -9.66
N SER A 5 -10.56 17.33 -9.36
CA SER A 5 -11.77 17.54 -8.54
C SER A 5 -11.55 17.23 -7.06
N VAL A 6 -10.41 16.65 -6.69
CA VAL A 6 -10.04 16.39 -5.30
C VAL A 6 -9.60 17.72 -4.66
N PRO A 7 -10.08 18.06 -3.45
CA PRO A 7 -9.66 19.30 -2.76
C PRO A 7 -8.15 19.37 -2.54
N ASP A 8 -7.61 20.60 -2.59
CA ASP A 8 -6.21 20.87 -2.33
C ASP A 8 -5.76 20.33 -0.95
N GLY A 9 -4.56 19.76 -0.90
CA GLY A 9 -3.97 19.22 0.32
C GLY A 9 -4.42 17.79 0.67
N ILE A 10 -5.31 17.17 -0.10
CA ILE A 10 -5.69 15.77 0.05
C ILE A 10 -4.81 14.90 -0.88
N PRO A 11 -3.96 14.00 -0.36
CA PRO A 11 -3.10 13.17 -1.20
C PRO A 11 -3.88 12.21 -2.09
N VAL A 12 -3.43 12.07 -3.35
CA VAL A 12 -4.04 11.17 -4.33
C VAL A 12 -3.10 10.02 -4.70
N ILE A 13 -3.59 8.78 -4.52
CA ILE A 13 -2.89 7.56 -4.93
C ILE A 13 -3.53 7.02 -6.20
N LEU A 14 -2.75 6.90 -7.28
CA LEU A 14 -3.18 6.24 -8.51
C LEU A 14 -2.87 4.74 -8.44
N ASP A 15 -3.90 3.92 -8.26
CA ASP A 15 -3.77 2.46 -8.23
C ASP A 15 -3.62 1.88 -9.66
N GLY A 16 -2.45 2.08 -10.27
CA GLY A 16 -2.13 1.64 -11.63
C GLY A 16 -1.48 0.25 -11.74
N LYS A 17 -0.88 -0.25 -10.65
CA LYS A 17 -0.09 -1.50 -10.61
C LYS A 17 0.93 -1.60 -11.75
N PHE A 18 1.55 -0.48 -12.10
CA PHE A 18 2.50 -0.39 -13.22
C PHE A 18 3.66 -1.38 -13.06
N GLY A 19 4.16 -1.95 -14.15
CA GLY A 19 5.31 -2.84 -14.11
C GLY A 19 5.89 -3.00 -15.51
N ASP A 20 7.12 -2.54 -15.71
CA ASP A 20 7.84 -2.59 -16.98
C ASP A 20 9.35 -2.39 -16.72
N ILE A 21 10.18 -2.52 -17.75
CA ILE A 21 11.61 -2.17 -17.67
C ILE A 21 11.78 -0.66 -17.49
N ALA A 22 12.94 -0.25 -16.95
CA ALA A 22 13.19 1.11 -16.48
C ALA A 22 12.80 2.22 -17.48
N ASN A 23 13.13 2.07 -18.77
CA ASN A 23 12.81 3.09 -19.79
C ASN A 23 11.31 3.30 -19.96
N THR A 24 10.53 2.23 -20.05
CA THR A 24 9.07 2.33 -20.17
C THR A 24 8.44 2.78 -18.85
N ALA A 25 8.94 2.28 -17.71
CA ALA A 25 8.50 2.67 -16.39
C ALA A 25 8.68 4.18 -16.12
N MET A 26 9.73 4.81 -16.66
CA MET A 26 9.90 6.27 -16.60
C MET A 26 8.74 7.01 -17.28
N HIS A 27 8.25 6.53 -18.42
CA HIS A 27 7.12 7.15 -19.13
C HIS A 27 5.82 7.00 -18.33
N TYR A 28 5.59 5.84 -17.70
CA TYR A 28 4.45 5.66 -16.80
C TYR A 28 4.52 6.58 -15.58
N ALA A 29 5.71 6.75 -14.99
CA ALA A 29 5.90 7.69 -13.89
C ALA A 29 5.68 9.15 -14.32
N GLN A 30 6.11 9.54 -15.53
CA GLN A 30 5.82 10.86 -16.09
C GLN A 30 4.31 11.07 -16.28
N PHE A 31 3.64 10.08 -16.86
CA PHE A 31 2.20 10.13 -17.04
C PHE A 31 1.46 10.25 -15.70
N ALA A 32 1.79 9.43 -14.71
CA ALA A 32 1.12 9.42 -13.42
C ALA A 32 1.33 10.72 -12.62
N TYR A 33 2.56 11.24 -12.59
CA TYR A 33 2.90 12.37 -11.74
C TYR A 33 2.80 13.72 -12.43
N ASP A 34 3.24 13.80 -13.68
CA ASP A 34 3.42 15.07 -14.38
C ASP A 34 2.18 15.42 -15.23
N VAL A 35 1.50 14.40 -15.79
CA VAL A 35 0.28 14.59 -16.58
C VAL A 35 -0.98 14.50 -15.72
N LEU A 36 -1.10 13.44 -14.92
CA LEU A 36 -2.28 13.22 -14.08
C LEU A 36 -2.22 13.99 -12.75
N GLY A 37 -1.03 14.27 -12.23
CA GLY A 37 -0.86 14.99 -10.97
C GLY A 37 -1.06 14.13 -9.72
N ALA A 38 -0.85 12.81 -9.79
CA ALA A 38 -0.93 11.95 -8.60
C ALA A 38 0.24 12.22 -7.63
N ASP A 39 0.03 11.97 -6.34
CA ASP A 39 1.06 12.07 -5.30
C ASP A 39 1.75 10.73 -5.07
N ALA A 40 1.03 9.64 -5.27
CA ALA A 40 1.56 8.30 -5.18
C ALA A 40 0.98 7.36 -6.24
N VAL A 41 1.64 6.22 -6.45
CA VAL A 41 1.15 5.15 -7.32
C VAL A 41 1.26 3.79 -6.67
N THR A 42 0.57 2.80 -7.24
CA THR A 42 0.91 1.38 -7.01
C THR A 42 1.70 0.81 -8.18
N VAL A 43 2.64 -0.09 -7.90
CA VAL A 43 3.48 -0.79 -8.89
C VAL A 43 3.59 -2.27 -8.61
N ASN A 44 3.76 -3.09 -9.65
CA ASN A 44 4.05 -4.50 -9.54
C ASN A 44 5.58 -4.73 -9.66
N PRO A 45 6.25 -5.17 -8.58
CA PRO A 45 7.71 -5.29 -8.54
C PRO A 45 8.26 -6.57 -9.18
N TYR A 46 7.46 -7.32 -9.95
CA TYR A 46 7.87 -8.60 -10.54
C TYR A 46 9.17 -8.51 -11.36
N MET A 47 9.42 -7.38 -12.02
CA MET A 47 10.64 -7.15 -12.81
C MET A 47 11.81 -6.57 -11.97
N GLY A 48 11.68 -6.56 -10.65
CA GLY A 48 12.67 -6.04 -9.72
C GLY A 48 12.69 -4.52 -9.64
N ALA A 49 13.86 -3.97 -9.30
CA ALA A 49 14.08 -2.54 -9.07
C ALA A 49 13.67 -1.67 -10.28
N ASP A 50 13.84 -2.16 -11.51
CA ASP A 50 13.50 -1.45 -12.74
C ASP A 50 12.01 -1.07 -12.83
N ALA A 51 11.13 -1.85 -12.21
CA ALA A 51 9.69 -1.56 -12.17
C ALA A 51 9.30 -0.59 -11.04
N VAL A 52 10.16 -0.36 -10.05
CA VAL A 52 9.86 0.40 -8.83
C VAL A 52 10.56 1.74 -8.81
N VAL A 53 11.88 1.75 -8.98
CA VAL A 53 12.76 2.91 -8.82
C VAL A 53 12.35 4.11 -9.70
N PRO A 54 11.90 3.94 -10.96
CA PRO A 54 11.46 5.08 -11.77
C PRO A 54 10.29 5.90 -11.17
N PHE A 55 9.51 5.29 -10.28
CA PHE A 55 8.40 5.93 -9.58
C PHE A 55 8.79 6.58 -8.25
N ALA A 56 9.97 6.26 -7.71
CA ALA A 56 10.50 6.79 -6.45
C ALA A 56 11.10 8.20 -6.61
N ARG A 57 10.31 9.14 -7.15
CA ARG A 57 10.74 10.53 -7.42
C ARG A 57 10.64 11.42 -6.18
N PRO A 58 11.45 12.49 -6.07
CA PRO A 58 11.32 13.47 -4.99
C PRO A 58 9.90 14.03 -4.88
N GLY A 59 9.36 14.06 -3.66
CA GLY A 59 8.01 14.55 -3.39
C GLY A 59 6.87 13.61 -3.84
N LYS A 60 7.20 12.40 -4.30
CA LYS A 60 6.24 11.35 -4.67
C LYS A 60 6.44 10.12 -3.81
N PHE A 61 5.45 9.23 -3.80
CA PHE A 61 5.50 7.97 -3.05
C PHE A 61 5.09 6.78 -3.94
N VAL A 62 5.67 5.60 -3.72
CA VAL A 62 5.31 4.40 -4.48
C VAL A 62 4.97 3.24 -3.54
N PHE A 63 3.83 2.60 -3.77
CA PHE A 63 3.42 1.38 -3.06
C PHE A 63 3.59 0.16 -3.97
N ALA A 64 4.56 -0.69 -3.67
CA ALA A 64 4.82 -1.89 -4.47
C ALA A 64 4.06 -3.11 -3.93
N LEU A 65 3.49 -3.92 -4.82
CA LEU A 65 2.75 -5.13 -4.45
C LEU A 65 3.67 -6.16 -3.76
N ALA A 66 3.41 -6.48 -2.49
CA ALA A 66 4.13 -7.53 -1.77
C ALA A 66 3.22 -8.75 -1.48
N LYS A 67 2.10 -8.52 -0.80
CA LYS A 67 1.11 -9.55 -0.46
C LYS A 67 -0.28 -8.99 -0.69
N THR A 68 -0.91 -9.30 -1.82
CA THR A 68 -2.25 -8.78 -2.14
C THR A 68 -3.35 -9.65 -1.53
N SER A 69 -4.58 -9.15 -1.50
CA SER A 69 -5.70 -9.82 -0.83
C SER A 69 -6.31 -10.99 -1.63
N ASN A 70 -6.01 -11.10 -2.92
CA ASN A 70 -6.43 -12.24 -3.73
C ASN A 70 -5.60 -13.48 -3.38
N GLN A 71 -6.24 -14.66 -3.42
CA GLN A 71 -5.53 -15.93 -3.36
C GLN A 71 -4.57 -16.01 -4.54
N SER A 72 -3.28 -15.97 -4.24
CA SER A 72 -2.21 -15.94 -5.23
C SER A 72 -1.19 -17.01 -4.89
N ALA A 73 -1.22 -18.12 -5.62
CA ALA A 73 -0.25 -19.20 -5.44
C ALA A 73 1.20 -18.72 -5.64
N ILE A 74 1.42 -17.62 -6.38
CA ILE A 74 2.75 -17.05 -6.62
C ILE A 74 3.31 -16.40 -5.36
N GLN A 75 2.52 -15.58 -4.65
CA GLN A 75 3.01 -14.82 -3.50
C GLN A 75 3.27 -15.70 -2.28
N ASP A 76 2.57 -16.83 -2.22
CA ASP A 76 2.71 -17.88 -1.21
C ASP A 76 3.67 -18.99 -1.61
N ALA A 77 4.18 -18.98 -2.85
CA ALA A 77 5.17 -19.94 -3.28
C ALA A 77 6.43 -19.77 -2.43
N VAL A 78 6.92 -20.89 -1.90
CA VAL A 78 8.13 -20.93 -1.08
C VAL A 78 9.32 -21.07 -2.00
N LEU A 79 10.25 -20.12 -1.91
CA LEU A 79 11.51 -20.16 -2.63
C LEU A 79 12.41 -21.27 -2.08
N GLN A 80 13.47 -21.61 -2.82
CA GLN A 80 14.48 -22.55 -2.33
C GLN A 80 15.18 -22.09 -1.04
N THR A 81 15.17 -20.77 -0.78
CA THR A 81 15.66 -20.16 0.45
C THR A 81 14.74 -20.42 1.66
N GLY A 82 13.56 -21.00 1.45
CA GLY A 82 12.60 -21.36 2.50
C GLY A 82 11.60 -20.25 2.87
N GLU A 83 11.75 -19.06 2.30
CA GLU A 83 10.81 -17.94 2.51
C GLU A 83 9.78 -17.85 1.37
N PRO A 84 8.58 -17.32 1.63
CA PRO A 84 7.62 -17.05 0.57
C PRO A 84 8.08 -15.89 -0.32
N VAL A 85 7.63 -15.88 -1.59
CA VAL A 85 7.92 -14.80 -2.56
C VAL A 85 7.54 -13.42 -2.01
N SER A 86 6.46 -13.33 -1.23
CA SER A 86 6.03 -12.09 -0.57
C SER A 86 7.07 -11.52 0.41
N ASP A 87 7.68 -12.36 1.23
CA ASP A 87 8.73 -11.95 2.18
C ASP A 87 10.02 -11.54 1.44
N PHE A 88 10.40 -12.30 0.40
CA PHE A 88 11.54 -11.94 -0.45
C PHE A 88 11.33 -10.58 -1.13
N THR A 89 10.13 -10.34 -1.65
CA THR A 89 9.77 -9.08 -2.29
C THR A 89 9.80 -7.92 -1.29
N ALA A 90 9.29 -8.13 -0.07
CA ALA A 90 9.31 -7.13 0.99
C ALA A 90 10.74 -6.73 1.39
N LYS A 91 11.65 -7.70 1.52
CA LYS A 91 13.08 -7.43 1.80
C LYS A 91 13.72 -6.60 0.69
N MET A 92 13.51 -6.97 -0.57
CA MET A 92 13.99 -6.19 -1.71
C MET A 92 13.45 -4.75 -1.68
N LEU A 93 12.17 -4.56 -1.33
CA LEU A 93 11.57 -3.23 -1.23
C LEU A 93 12.11 -2.43 -0.04
N ALA A 94 12.46 -3.08 1.07
CA ALA A 94 13.12 -2.44 2.20
C ALA A 94 14.52 -1.93 1.83
N ASP A 95 15.29 -2.72 1.07
CA ASP A 95 16.61 -2.32 0.59
C ASP A 95 16.52 -1.11 -0.36
N LEU A 96 15.53 -1.11 -1.26
CA LEU A 96 15.28 0.04 -2.13
C LEU A 96 14.85 1.28 -1.32
N ASP A 97 13.96 1.11 -0.33
CA ASP A 97 13.51 2.23 0.50
C ASP A 97 14.63 2.84 1.35
N ALA A 98 15.59 2.04 1.82
CA ALA A 98 16.75 2.55 2.54
C ALA A 98 17.53 3.61 1.71
N THR A 99 17.49 3.49 0.38
CA THR A 99 18.12 4.43 -0.56
C THR A 99 17.16 5.55 -0.98
N HIS A 100 15.91 5.23 -1.31
CA HIS A 100 14.98 6.17 -1.95
C HIS A 100 14.04 6.90 -0.97
N ARG A 101 13.74 6.30 0.19
CA ARG A 101 12.99 6.87 1.33
C ARG A 101 11.53 7.24 1.04
N ASN A 102 10.94 6.67 0.00
CA ASN A 102 9.56 6.91 -0.42
C ASN A 102 8.90 5.68 -1.06
N ILE A 103 9.31 4.49 -0.62
CA ILE A 103 8.81 3.21 -1.10
C ILE A 103 8.07 2.51 0.03
N GLY A 104 6.79 2.25 -0.17
CA GLY A 104 5.93 1.45 0.70
C GLY A 104 5.46 0.16 0.04
N LEU A 105 4.65 -0.59 0.76
CA LEU A 105 4.15 -1.89 0.32
C LEU A 105 2.64 -1.85 0.16
N VAL A 106 2.10 -2.64 -0.79
CA VAL A 106 0.70 -3.05 -0.77
C VAL A 106 0.62 -4.40 -0.07
N ALA A 107 -0.11 -4.43 1.05
CA ALA A 107 -0.33 -5.60 1.89
C ALA A 107 -1.83 -5.76 2.18
N GLY A 108 -2.44 -6.87 1.76
CA GLY A 108 -3.88 -7.11 1.85
C GLY A 108 -4.35 -7.37 3.28
N ALA A 109 -5.56 -6.92 3.58
CA ALA A 109 -6.18 -7.03 4.90
C ALA A 109 -6.65 -8.45 5.30
N THR A 110 -6.67 -9.40 4.36
CA THR A 110 -7.27 -10.73 4.57
C THR A 110 -6.35 -11.72 5.29
N ASP A 111 -5.07 -11.38 5.47
CA ASP A 111 -4.08 -12.21 6.17
C ASP A 111 -3.25 -11.34 7.13
N ALA A 112 -3.79 -11.11 8.34
CA ALA A 112 -3.12 -10.32 9.37
C ALA A 112 -1.78 -10.94 9.82
N ALA A 113 -1.64 -12.27 9.74
CA ALA A 113 -0.38 -12.95 10.08
C ALA A 113 0.71 -12.63 9.05
N ALA A 114 0.39 -12.66 7.75
CA ALA A 114 1.31 -12.21 6.71
C ALA A 114 1.64 -10.73 6.86
N LEU A 115 0.65 -9.88 7.13
CA LEU A 115 0.87 -8.45 7.36
C LEU A 115 1.86 -8.20 8.51
N GLY A 116 1.69 -8.92 9.63
CA GLY A 116 2.60 -8.84 10.77
C GLY A 116 4.03 -9.27 10.45
N ARG A 117 4.20 -10.35 9.66
CA ARG A 117 5.53 -10.74 9.15
C ARG A 117 6.14 -9.66 8.26
N LEU A 118 5.37 -9.09 7.34
CA LEU A 118 5.84 -7.99 6.50
C LEU A 118 6.23 -6.76 7.32
N ARG A 119 5.48 -6.42 8.38
CA ARG A 119 5.84 -5.32 9.30
C ARG A 119 7.17 -5.58 10.00
N GLN A 120 7.46 -6.81 10.41
CA GLN A 120 8.76 -7.15 11.01
C GLN A 120 9.92 -6.98 10.01
N LEU A 121 9.70 -7.32 8.74
CA LEU A 121 10.70 -7.16 7.68
C LEU A 121 10.88 -5.68 7.26
N CYS A 122 9.79 -4.92 7.29
CA CYS A 122 9.71 -3.53 6.85
C CYS A 122 9.23 -2.63 8.01
N PRO A 123 10.04 -2.39 9.05
CA PRO A 123 9.58 -1.80 10.31
C PRO A 123 9.18 -0.32 10.20
N THR A 124 9.65 0.40 9.18
CA THR A 124 9.45 1.85 9.04
C THR A 124 8.70 2.25 7.77
N GLN A 125 8.35 1.31 6.89
CA GLN A 125 7.69 1.60 5.62
C GLN A 125 6.17 1.72 5.78
N TRP A 126 5.55 2.63 5.03
CA TRP A 126 4.09 2.72 4.98
C TRP A 126 3.49 1.58 4.18
N PHE A 127 2.39 1.00 4.66
CA PHE A 127 1.62 0.00 3.91
C PHE A 127 0.29 0.56 3.44
N LEU A 128 -0.02 0.38 2.15
CA LEU A 128 -1.36 0.54 1.62
C LEU A 128 -2.11 -0.78 1.77
N VAL A 129 -3.22 -0.76 2.51
CA VAL A 129 -3.94 -1.95 2.95
C VAL A 129 -5.34 -2.01 2.35
N PRO A 130 -5.51 -2.66 1.18
CA PRO A 130 -6.81 -2.91 0.59
C PRO A 130 -7.49 -4.14 1.22
N GLY A 131 -8.83 -4.17 1.16
CA GLY A 131 -9.63 -5.36 1.45
C GLY A 131 -10.38 -5.37 2.78
N ILE A 132 -10.36 -4.27 3.54
CA ILE A 132 -11.22 -4.12 4.73
C ILE A 132 -12.71 -4.07 4.32
N GLY A 133 -13.56 -4.75 5.08
CA GLY A 133 -15.01 -4.83 4.87
C GLY A 133 -15.41 -5.77 3.73
N ALA A 134 -15.26 -5.32 2.48
CA ALA A 134 -15.83 -6.03 1.32
C ALA A 134 -15.12 -7.35 0.96
N GLN A 135 -13.95 -7.62 1.53
CA GLN A 135 -13.21 -8.87 1.36
C GLN A 135 -13.01 -9.61 2.70
N GLY A 136 -13.69 -9.16 3.76
CA GLY A 136 -13.70 -9.84 5.06
C GLY A 136 -12.43 -9.68 5.89
N GLY A 137 -11.58 -8.69 5.60
CA GLY A 137 -10.44 -8.39 6.46
C GLY A 137 -10.88 -7.91 7.86
N ASP A 138 -10.28 -8.49 8.90
CA ASP A 138 -10.46 -8.08 10.30
C ASP A 138 -9.64 -6.84 10.58
N LEU A 139 -10.31 -5.70 10.75
CA LEU A 139 -9.67 -4.41 10.97
C LEU A 139 -8.82 -4.39 12.24
N ALA A 140 -9.34 -4.91 13.35
CA ALA A 140 -8.62 -4.91 14.62
C ALA A 140 -7.34 -5.75 14.53
N ALA A 141 -7.40 -6.93 13.93
CA ALA A 141 -6.24 -7.79 13.72
C ALA A 141 -5.20 -7.15 12.78
N VAL A 142 -5.65 -6.50 11.70
CA VAL A 142 -4.80 -5.79 10.75
C VAL A 142 -4.06 -4.62 11.41
N LEU A 143 -4.78 -3.81 12.18
CA LEU A 143 -4.19 -2.68 12.90
C LEU A 143 -3.18 -3.17 13.95
N ALA A 144 -3.54 -4.18 14.74
CA ALA A 144 -2.63 -4.75 15.74
C ALA A 144 -1.36 -5.35 15.14
N ALA A 145 -1.45 -5.98 13.97
CA ALA A 145 -0.31 -6.59 13.30
C ALA A 145 0.57 -5.58 12.55
N GLY A 146 0.00 -4.46 12.10
CA GLY A 146 0.62 -3.61 11.08
C GLY A 146 0.96 -2.19 11.48
N LEU A 147 0.38 -1.65 12.55
CA LEU A 147 0.65 -0.28 12.97
C LEU A 147 2.09 -0.13 13.45
N PHE A 148 2.64 1.06 13.24
CA PHE A 148 3.81 1.50 13.99
C PHE A 148 3.46 1.70 15.47
N ALA A 149 4.49 1.82 16.31
CA ALA A 149 4.31 2.07 17.74
C ALA A 149 3.56 3.39 18.05
N ASP A 150 3.63 4.38 17.14
CA ASP A 150 2.93 5.67 17.25
C ASP A 150 1.51 5.65 16.66
N GLY A 151 1.03 4.49 16.20
CA GLY A 151 -0.27 4.34 15.56
C GLY A 151 -0.32 4.80 14.10
N GLY A 152 0.82 5.08 13.46
CA GLY A 152 0.92 5.34 12.03
C GLY A 152 1.21 4.09 11.18
N GLY A 153 1.63 4.32 9.92
CA GLY A 153 2.25 3.29 9.08
C GLY A 153 1.32 2.44 8.23
N LEU A 154 0.00 2.59 8.38
CA LEU A 154 -1.00 1.94 7.55
C LEU A 154 -1.94 2.97 6.90
N LEU A 155 -2.22 2.77 5.61
CA LEU A 155 -3.28 3.44 4.87
C LEU A 155 -4.37 2.42 4.56
N ILE A 156 -5.45 2.44 5.32
CA ILE A 156 -6.59 1.52 5.11
C ILE A 156 -7.40 2.00 3.91
N ASN A 157 -7.46 1.20 2.85
CA ASN A 157 -8.26 1.50 1.67
C ASN A 157 -9.68 0.93 1.82
N ALA A 158 -10.66 1.84 1.87
CA ALA A 158 -12.09 1.53 1.86
C ALA A 158 -12.73 2.23 0.65
N SER A 159 -13.34 1.45 -0.24
CA SER A 159 -14.01 1.96 -1.44
C SER A 159 -15.50 1.64 -1.41
N ARG A 160 -15.89 0.39 -1.70
CA ARG A 160 -17.31 -0.02 -1.83
C ARG A 160 -18.13 0.26 -0.57
N SER A 161 -17.58 0.06 0.62
CA SER A 161 -18.24 0.36 1.88
C SER A 161 -18.57 1.84 2.08
N ILE A 162 -17.86 2.75 1.40
CA ILE A 162 -18.08 4.19 1.49
C ILE A 162 -18.93 4.68 0.31
N TRP A 163 -18.50 4.40 -0.93
CA TRP A 163 -19.17 5.00 -2.11
C TRP A 163 -20.57 4.44 -2.38
N GLN A 164 -20.85 3.22 -1.92
CA GLN A 164 -22.17 2.59 -2.04
C GLN A 164 -23.03 2.77 -0.78
N ALA A 165 -22.52 3.44 0.25
CA ALA A 165 -23.31 3.72 1.45
C ALA A 165 -24.45 4.70 1.11
N GLN A 166 -25.53 4.62 1.88
CA GLN A 166 -26.61 5.61 1.80
C GLN A 166 -26.11 7.03 2.07
N ASP A 167 -25.16 7.16 3.01
CA ASP A 167 -24.44 8.40 3.30
C ASP A 167 -22.94 8.10 3.41
N ALA A 168 -22.17 8.54 2.41
CA ALA A 168 -20.72 8.32 2.36
C ALA A 168 -19.96 9.07 3.47
N GLY A 169 -20.47 10.23 3.91
CA GLY A 169 -19.83 11.03 4.96
C GLY A 169 -19.95 10.36 6.33
N VAL A 170 -21.12 9.79 6.63
CA VAL A 170 -21.33 8.99 7.85
C VAL A 170 -20.49 7.72 7.81
N ALA A 171 -20.52 6.95 6.72
CA ALA A 171 -19.75 5.71 6.60
C ALA A 171 -18.23 5.94 6.76
N ALA A 172 -17.70 7.03 6.18
CA ALA A 172 -16.29 7.40 6.36
C ALA A 172 -15.97 7.79 7.81
N ARG A 173 -16.90 8.47 8.50
CA ARG A 173 -16.74 8.88 9.91
C ARG A 173 -16.72 7.67 10.84
N GLU A 174 -17.61 6.71 10.62
CA GLU A 174 -17.70 5.47 11.40
C GLU A 174 -16.42 4.64 11.28
N LEU A 175 -15.93 4.41 10.06
CA LEU A 175 -14.67 3.69 9.84
C LEU A 175 -13.48 4.39 10.52
N MET A 176 -13.43 5.73 10.44
CA MET A 176 -12.37 6.50 11.09
C MET A 176 -12.43 6.39 12.62
N ASN A 177 -13.63 6.36 13.21
CA ASN A 177 -13.79 6.12 14.65
C ASN A 177 -13.34 4.70 15.03
N GLU A 178 -13.78 3.68 14.29
CA GLU A 178 -13.39 2.28 14.50
C GLU A 178 -11.86 2.10 14.44
N ILE A 179 -11.19 2.72 13.47
CA ILE A 179 -9.72 2.73 13.40
C ILE A 179 -9.12 3.34 14.68
N ASN A 180 -9.68 4.45 15.16
CA ASN A 180 -9.14 5.17 16.32
C ASN A 180 -9.42 4.44 17.66
N GLU A 181 -10.40 3.55 17.73
CA GLU A 181 -10.62 2.69 18.90
C GLU A 181 -9.46 1.68 19.10
N HIS A 182 -8.82 1.28 18.01
CA HIS A 182 -7.72 0.30 18.02
C HIS A 182 -6.33 0.93 17.89
N ARG A 183 -6.25 2.20 17.47
CA ARG A 183 -4.99 2.90 17.27
C ARG A 183 -4.44 3.37 18.62
N PRO A 184 -3.17 3.07 18.96
CA PRO A 184 -2.53 3.68 20.12
C PRO A 184 -2.35 5.17 19.82
N VAL A 185 -3.25 6.00 20.38
CA VAL A 185 -3.08 7.45 20.31
C VAL A 185 -2.08 7.84 21.37
N THR A 186 -0.83 8.07 20.97
CA THR A 186 0.10 8.82 21.83
C THR A 186 -0.38 10.26 21.86
N SER A 187 -1.07 10.63 22.93
CA SER A 187 -1.43 12.02 23.28
C SER A 187 -0.21 12.86 23.57
#